data_AF-A0A6N0KM68-F1
#
_entry.id   AF-A0A6N0KM68-F1
#
_cell.length_a   1.000
_cell.length_b   1.000
_cell.length_c   1.000
_cell.angle_alpha   90.00
_cell.angle_beta   90.00
_cell.angle_gamma   90.00
#
_symmetry.space_group_name_H-M   'P 1'
#
loop_
_entity.id
_entity.type
_entity.pdbx_description
1 polymer ?
#
loop_
_entity_poly.entity_id
_entity_poly.type
_entity_poly.pdbx_seq_one_letter_code
_entity_poly.pdbx_strand_id
1 'polypeptide(L)' 'MAWANERAEGVIEEAIIAMRRSVIPRHDQLVWRGQIEMAYTLDAIGTRQYDDMRRRLDAAADARQQELRSIDL' A
#
# COMPACT_ATOMS: atom_id res chain seq x y z
N MET A 1 -20.88 -4.06 5.59
CA MET A 1 -19.78 -3.12 5.91
C MET A 1 -18.58 -3.80 6.56
N ALA A 2 -18.73 -4.58 7.65
CA ALA A 2 -17.57 -5.23 8.31
C ALA A 2 -16.72 -6.14 7.38
N TRP A 3 -17.35 -6.97 6.54
CA TRP A 3 -16.65 -7.87 5.62
C TRP A 3 -15.81 -7.15 4.55
N ALA A 4 -16.29 -6.00 4.04
CA ALA A 4 -15.53 -5.20 3.06
C ALA A 4 -14.31 -4.56 3.72
N ASN A 5 -14.43 -4.17 5.00
CA ASN A 5 -13.32 -3.58 5.76
C ASN A 5 -12.21 -4.59 6.04
N GLU A 6 -12.54 -5.78 6.53
CA GLU A 6 -11.55 -6.86 6.77
C GLU A 6 -10.83 -7.27 5.49
N ARG A 7 -11.55 -7.29 4.36
CA ARG A 7 -10.96 -7.63 3.06
C ARG A 7 -10.04 -6.54 2.53
N ALA A 8 -10.38 -5.27 2.74
CA ALA A 8 -9.48 -4.15 2.39
C ALA A 8 -8.21 -4.17 3.25
N GLU A 9 -8.32 -4.46 4.55
CA GLU A 9 -7.16 -4.61 5.44
C GLU A 9 -6.24 -5.76 5.01
N GLY A 10 -6.79 -6.91 4.60
CA GLY A 10 -5.99 -8.02 4.08
C GLY A 10 -5.20 -7.64 2.82
N VAL A 11 -5.82 -6.91 1.88
CA VAL A 11 -5.15 -6.47 0.64
C VAL A 11 -3.98 -5.52 0.92
N ILE A 12 -4.13 -4.57 1.86
CA ILE A 12 -3.02 -3.66 2.18
C ILE A 12 -1.89 -4.38 2.92
N GLU A 13 -2.20 -5.38 3.75
CA GLU A 13 -1.17 -6.21 4.39
C GLU A 13 -0.36 -7.02 3.37
N GLU A 14 -1.04 -7.64 2.41
CA GLU A 14 -0.38 -8.34 1.30
C GLU A 14 0.51 -7.40 0.49
N ALA A 15 0.02 -6.20 0.17
CA ALA A 15 0.80 -5.19 -0.54
C ALA A 15 2.05 -4.77 0.25
N ILE A 16 1.94 -4.57 1.57
CA ILE A 16 3.07 -4.24 2.45
C ILE A 16 4.08 -5.41 2.50
N ILE A 17 3.61 -6.65 2.60
CA ILE A 17 4.48 -7.83 2.59
C ILE A 17 5.23 -7.95 1.26
N ALA A 18 4.54 -7.73 0.13
CA ALA A 18 5.16 -7.70 -1.18
C ALA A 18 6.20 -6.57 -1.29
N MET A 19 5.88 -5.38 -0.78
CA MET A 19 6.77 -4.21 -0.79
C MET A 19 8.12 -4.49 -0.14
N ARG A 20 8.14 -5.22 0.99
CA ARG A 20 9.39 -5.58 1.71
C ARG A 20 10.38 -6.37 0.85
N ARG A 21 9.91 -7.04 -0.19
CA ARG A 21 10.74 -7.83 -1.11
C ARG A 21 10.98 -7.13 -2.44
N SER A 22 10.41 -5.96 -2.65
CA SER A 22 10.53 -5.22 -3.90
C SER A 22 11.94 -4.66 -4.09
N VAL A 23 12.41 -4.69 -5.34
CA VAL A 23 13.62 -4.01 -5.80
C VAL A 23 13.30 -2.64 -6.44
N ILE A 24 12.03 -2.35 -6.69
CA ILE A 24 11.52 -1.12 -7.30
C ILE A 24 10.31 -0.57 -6.51
N PRO A 25 10.46 -0.35 -5.18
CA PRO A 25 9.33 -0.11 -4.28
C PRO A 25 8.46 1.11 -4.67
N ARG A 26 9.04 2.14 -5.29
CA ARG A 26 8.29 3.32 -5.78
C ARG A 26 7.39 3.01 -6.96
N HIS A 27 7.81 2.12 -7.84
CA HIS A 27 6.98 1.71 -8.97
C HIS A 27 5.81 0.86 -8.46
N ASP A 28 6.09 -0.12 -7.60
CA ASP A 28 5.05 -0.99 -7.03
C ASP A 28 4.04 -0.19 -6.18
N GLN A 29 4.51 0.84 -5.46
CA GLN A 29 3.66 1.77 -4.73
C GLN A 29 2.61 2.43 -5.64
N LEU A 30 2.98 2.85 -6.86
CA LEU A 30 2.04 3.47 -7.80
C LEU A 30 0.96 2.48 -8.24
N VAL A 31 1.33 1.23 -8.49
CA VAL A 31 0.38 0.16 -8.87
C VAL A 31 -0.64 -0.07 -7.75
N TRP A 32 -0.16 -0.25 -6.51
CA TRP A 32 -1.04 -0.47 -5.35
C TRP A 32 -1.89 0.75 -5.03
N ARG A 33 -1.34 1.97 -5.17
CA ARG A 33 -2.11 3.21 -4.97
C ARG A 33 -3.27 3.30 -5.96
N GLY A 34 -3.06 2.94 -7.24
CA GLY A 34 -4.13 2.92 -8.23
C GLY A 34 -5.28 1.97 -7.83
N GLN A 35 -4.96 0.81 -7.24
CA GLN A 35 -5.99 -0.11 -6.74
C GLN A 35 -6.78 0.45 -5.56
N ILE A 36 -6.10 1.12 -4.62
CA ILE A 36 -6.73 1.79 -3.48
C ILE A 36 -7.64 2.94 -3.96
N GLU A 37 -7.18 3.72 -4.94
CA GLU A 37 -7.96 4.80 -5.56
C GLU A 37 -9.20 4.29 -6.29
N MET A 38 -9.08 3.17 -7.02
CA MET A 38 -10.24 2.51 -7.64
C MET A 38 -11.24 2.03 -6.59
N ALA A 39 -10.77 1.37 -5.52
CA ALA A 39 -11.64 0.88 -4.44
C ALA A 39 -12.41 2.03 -3.76
N TYR A 40 -11.74 3.16 -3.53
CA TYR A 40 -12.38 4.36 -2.99
C TYR A 40 -13.40 4.96 -3.96
N THR A 41 -13.05 5.08 -5.24
CA THR A 41 -13.93 5.63 -6.28
C THR A 41 -15.21 4.80 -6.46
N LEU A 42 -15.13 3.48 -6.24
CA LEU A 42 -16.26 2.55 -6.29
C LEU A 42 -17.03 2.44 -4.97
N ASP A 43 -16.75 3.31 -3.99
CA ASP A 43 -17.36 3.33 -2.65
C ASP A 43 -17.22 2.00 -1.89
N ALA A 44 -16.20 1.20 -2.24
CA ALA A 44 -15.92 -0.08 -1.60
C ALA A 44 -15.19 0.10 -0.25
N ILE A 45 -14.51 1.24 -0.06
CA ILE A 45 -13.85 1.65 1.18
C ILE A 45 -14.19 3.12 1.48
N GLY A 46 -14.29 3.47 2.76
CA GLY A 46 -14.55 4.86 3.18
C GLY A 46 -13.29 5.72 3.19
N THR A 47 -13.45 7.05 3.26
CA THR A 47 -12.35 8.04 3.28
C THR A 47 -11.28 7.74 4.34
N ARG A 48 -11.70 7.38 5.56
CA ARG A 48 -10.75 7.04 6.64
C ARG A 48 -9.87 5.84 6.29
N GLN A 49 -10.43 4.83 5.64
CA GLN A 49 -9.68 3.64 5.23
C GLN A 49 -8.76 3.96 4.05
N TYR A 50 -9.25 4.73 3.08
CA TYR A 50 -8.46 5.22 1.97
C TYR A 50 -7.19 5.96 2.46
N ASP A 51 -7.36 6.91 3.37
CA ASP A 51 -6.25 7.69 3.94
C ASP A 51 -5.28 6.80 4.72
N ASP A 52 -5.78 5.84 5.49
CA ASP A 52 -4.95 4.92 6.26
C ASP A 52 -4.14 3.98 5.35
N MET A 53 -4.79 3.36 4.37
CA MET A 53 -4.15 2.46 3.42
C MET A 53 -3.08 3.19 2.60
N ARG A 54 -3.37 4.42 2.13
CA ARG A 54 -2.38 5.25 1.43
C ARG A 54 -1.17 5.54 2.31
N ARG A 55 -1.39 5.97 3.57
CA ARG A 55 -0.30 6.29 4.50
C ARG A 55 0.59 5.06 4.77
N ARG A 56 -0.02 3.89 4.99
CA ARG A 56 0.71 2.63 5.24
C ARG A 56 1.51 2.19 4.03
N LEU A 57 0.94 2.30 2.83
CA LEU A 57 1.64 1.98 1.58
C LEU A 57 2.83 2.92 1.34
N ASP A 58 2.62 4.22 1.52
CA ASP A 58 3.67 5.24 1.34
C ASP A 58 4.83 4.98 2.32
N ALA A 59 4.54 4.71 3.58
CA ALA A 59 5.55 4.37 4.58
C ALA A 59 6.33 3.08 4.27
N ALA A 60 5.65 2.04 3.75
CA ALA A 60 6.30 0.78 3.37
C ALA A 60 7.26 0.98 2.19
N ALA A 61 6.86 1.77 1.19
CA ALA A 61 7.70 2.09 0.05
C ALA A 61 8.90 2.98 0.44
N ASP A 62 8.69 3.96 1.33
CA ASP A 62 9.75 4.80 1.90
C ASP A 62 10.80 3.94 2.61
N ALA A 63 10.36 3.09 3.54
CA ALA A 63 11.23 2.20 4.30
C ALA A 63 12.05 1.30 3.37
N ARG A 64 11.41 0.65 2.40
CA ARG A 64 12.12 -0.23 1.46
C ARG A 64 13.09 0.53 0.57
N GLN A 65 12.71 1.71 0.09
CA GLN A 65 13.60 2.54 -0.73
C GLN A 65 14.85 2.96 0.06
N GLN A 66 14.70 3.25 1.36
CA GLN A 66 15.81 3.57 2.24
C GLN A 66 16.73 2.38 2.46
N GLU A 67 16.18 1.18 2.71
CA GLU A 67 16.96 -0.06 2.82
C GLU A 67 17.80 -0.30 1.57
N LEU A 68 17.20 -0.20 0.38
CA LEU A 68 17.92 -0.39 -0.88
C LEU A 68 19.06 0.61 -1.05
N ARG A 69 18.83 1.89 -0.73
CA ARG A 69 19.88 2.92 -0.77
C ARG A 69 21.01 2.68 0.22
N SER A 70 20.74 2.04 1.35
CA SER A 70 21.77 1.72 2.35
C SER A 70 22.65 0.53 1.98
N ILE A 71 22.26 -0.27 0.99
CA ILE A 71 23.06 -1.40 0.48
C ILE A 71 24.10 -0.92 -0.55
N ASP A 72 23.82 0.20 -1.23
CA ASP A 72 24.72 0.80 -2.22
C ASP A 72 25.85 1.66 -1.60
N LEU A 73 25.87 1.86 -0.28
CA LEU A 73 26.88 2.62 0.48
C LEU A 73 27.91 1.70 1.15
#